data_AF-A0A2S5TMK9-F1
#
_entry.id   AF-A0A2S5TMK9-F1
#
_cell.length_a   1.000
_cell.length_b   1.000
_cell.length_c   1.000
_cell.angle_alpha   90.00
_cell.angle_beta   90.00
_cell.angle_gamma   90.00
#
_symmetry.space_group_name_H-M   'P 1'
#
loop_
_entity.id
_entity.type
_entity.pdbx_description
1 polymer ?
#
loop_
_entity_poly.entity_id
_entity_poly.type
_entity_poly.pdbx_seq_one_letter_code
_entity_poly.pdbx_strand_id
1 'polypeptide(L)'
;MKKAATELKRLGDELKSFAETAKSEIKKNGEMSAETKAKVDELLVKQAEQQNEFSARIAELEQKSVRRGSGEPAQAKSVGEQFVEHADFKAAAENFDGKSKIRVGMKSVTSLPNSGGALVRPDRIATPVMLPDRRLTVVDLLTPGRTSSNLVEYVRETGFVNNANVVSEGARKPESNITFELDDAKVRTIAHWIKASRQILSDAPGLASMIDGRLRYGLDFKKELQVLKGSGVGENLHGIIPQASAFTPAFTPMLQTRIDILRLSLLQAELAEYPATGIVLHPTDWAQIELTKTTEGAYVFANPVALAGPVMWGRPVVATQAMDLGEFLTGAFRLGAQYFDREQAAILVATENEDDFVKNLITILAEERGTLAVYRPEAFNTGDFGDFDGT
;
A
#
# COMPACT_ATOMS: atom_id res chain seq x y z
N MET A 1 5.44 0.83 43.87
CA MET A 1 6.16 0.85 42.57
C MET A 1 5.81 2.05 41.71
N LYS A 2 4.55 2.24 41.26
CA LYS A 2 4.22 3.39 40.38
C LYS A 2 4.44 4.77 41.02
N LYS A 3 3.95 5.03 42.23
CA LYS A 3 4.09 6.36 42.89
C LYS A 3 5.54 6.78 43.17
N ALA A 4 6.41 5.87 43.63
CA ALA A 4 7.83 6.17 43.89
C ALA A 4 8.63 6.41 42.60
N ALA A 5 8.33 5.66 41.52
CA ALA A 5 8.96 5.88 40.21
C ALA A 5 8.50 7.20 39.56
N THR A 6 7.27 7.65 39.81
CA THR A 6 6.78 8.94 39.34
C THR A 6 7.44 10.11 40.06
N GLU A 7 7.66 10.02 41.38
CA GLU A 7 8.42 11.03 42.12
C GLU A 7 9.88 11.08 41.70
N LEU A 8 10.53 9.94 41.45
CA LEU A 8 11.92 9.91 40.98
C LEU A 8 12.10 10.53 39.59
N LYS A 9 11.10 10.37 38.72
CA LYS A 9 11.06 11.08 37.42
C LYS A 9 10.84 12.59 37.61
N ARG A 10 9.89 12.99 38.47
CA ARG A 10 9.63 14.41 38.75
C ARG A 10 10.86 15.12 39.33
N LEU A 11 11.54 14.49 40.29
CA LEU A 11 12.79 15.00 40.87
C LEU A 11 13.95 15.02 39.87
N GLY A 12 14.05 14.01 38.98
CA GLY A 12 15.05 14.00 37.92
C GLY A 12 14.83 15.08 36.86
N ASP A 13 13.56 15.37 36.54
CA ASP A 13 13.19 16.44 35.62
C ASP A 13 13.38 17.83 36.26
N GLU A 14 13.08 17.98 37.55
CA GLU A 14 13.39 19.19 38.32
C GLU A 14 14.90 19.43 38.41
N LEU A 15 15.70 18.40 38.71
CA LEU A 15 17.16 18.51 38.73
C LEU A 15 17.74 18.88 37.36
N LYS A 16 17.18 18.34 36.27
CA LYS A 16 17.56 18.74 34.90
C LYS A 16 17.22 20.19 34.62
N SER A 17 16.03 20.64 34.99
CA SER A 17 15.61 22.03 34.79
C SER A 17 16.51 23.01 35.56
N PHE A 18 16.88 22.68 36.80
CA PHE A 18 17.81 23.49 37.60
C PHE A 18 19.27 23.39 37.13
N ALA A 19 19.70 22.26 36.57
CA ALA A 19 21.02 22.13 35.96
C ALA A 19 21.12 22.94 34.64
N GLU A 20 20.03 23.05 33.89
CA GLU A 20 19.96 23.92 32.70
C GLU A 20 19.92 25.40 33.08
N THR A 21 19.18 25.80 34.11
CA THR A 21 19.21 27.18 34.60
C THR A 21 20.57 27.53 35.17
N ALA A 22 21.21 26.65 35.95
CA ALA A 22 22.57 26.83 36.44
C ALA A 22 23.59 26.93 35.29
N LYS A 23 23.47 26.11 34.23
CA LYS A 23 24.31 26.26 33.02
C LYS A 23 24.07 27.59 32.29
N SER A 24 22.85 28.10 32.30
CA SER A 24 22.52 29.40 31.68
C SER A 24 23.06 30.59 32.48
N GLU A 25 23.08 30.49 33.81
CA GLU A 25 23.61 31.52 34.72
C GLU A 25 25.15 31.51 34.79
N ILE A 26 25.77 30.33 34.77
CA ILE A 26 27.23 30.18 34.66
C ILE A 26 27.75 30.78 33.34
N LYS A 27 26.99 30.68 32.25
CA LYS A 27 27.35 31.30 30.96
C LYS A 27 27.21 32.81 30.92
N LYS A 28 26.48 33.43 31.86
CA LYS A 28 26.22 34.88 31.84
C LYS A 28 26.92 35.67 32.95
N ASN A 29 27.41 35.08 34.04
CA ASN A 29 28.05 35.85 35.12
C ASN A 29 29.11 35.10 35.97
N GLY A 30 29.83 34.11 35.42
CA GLY A 30 31.15 33.68 35.92
C GLY A 30 31.27 33.01 37.30
N GLU A 31 30.30 33.16 38.20
CA GLU A 31 30.27 32.53 39.53
C GLU A 31 28.85 32.06 39.85
N MET A 32 28.71 30.79 40.23
CA MET A 32 27.44 30.15 40.57
C MET A 32 26.96 30.67 41.95
N SER A 33 25.72 31.15 42.06
CA SER A 33 25.22 31.69 43.34
C SER A 33 25.17 30.60 44.44
N ALA A 34 25.54 30.98 45.66
CA ALA A 34 25.64 30.06 46.81
C ALA A 34 24.32 29.34 47.15
N GLU A 35 23.17 29.96 46.83
CA GLU A 35 21.85 29.37 47.06
C GLU A 35 21.54 28.20 46.13
N THR A 36 22.01 28.25 44.87
CA THR A 36 21.81 27.16 43.91
C THR A 36 22.66 25.94 44.28
N LYS A 37 23.85 26.16 44.86
CA LYS A 37 24.72 25.07 45.34
C LYS A 37 24.11 24.35 46.54
N ALA A 38 23.56 25.10 47.50
CA ALA A 38 22.90 24.53 48.67
C ALA A 38 21.67 23.67 48.32
N LYS A 39 20.85 24.11 47.35
CA LYS A 39 19.69 23.34 46.87
C LYS A 39 20.09 22.09 46.08
N VAL A 40 21.17 22.15 45.30
CA VAL A 40 21.69 20.97 44.59
C VAL A 40 22.25 19.94 45.58
N ASP A 41 22.97 20.36 46.61
CA ASP A 41 23.47 19.45 47.64
C ASP A 41 22.33 18.82 48.46
N GLU A 42 21.27 19.57 48.80
CA GLU A 42 20.08 19.03 49.48
C GLU A 42 19.36 17.98 48.61
N LEU A 43 19.24 18.24 47.30
CA LEU A 43 18.61 17.30 46.37
C LEU A 43 19.47 16.05 46.14
N LEU A 44 20.80 16.18 46.13
CA LEU A 44 21.71 15.03 46.05
C LEU A 44 21.63 14.14 47.30
N VAL A 45 21.48 14.73 48.49
CA VAL A 45 21.26 13.96 49.73
C VAL A 45 19.91 13.23 49.69
N LYS A 46 18.83 13.91 49.28
CA LYS A 46 17.50 13.28 49.14
C LYS A 46 17.49 12.18 48.08
N GLN A 47 18.25 12.35 46.99
CA GLN A 47 18.41 11.32 45.96
C GLN A 47 19.20 10.12 46.48
N ALA A 48 20.25 10.34 47.28
CA ALA A 48 21.01 9.26 47.90
C ALA A 48 20.18 8.46 48.93
N GLU A 49 19.36 9.13 49.74
CA GLU A 49 18.44 8.47 50.68
C GLU A 49 17.41 7.59 49.95
N GLN A 50 16.80 8.10 48.88
CA GLN A 50 15.83 7.34 48.11
C GLN A 50 16.47 6.20 47.29
N GLN A 51 17.72 6.35 46.83
CA GLN A 51 18.47 5.25 46.23
C GLN A 51 18.80 4.15 47.24
N ASN A 52 19.11 4.50 48.50
CA ASN A 52 19.28 3.52 49.57
C ASN A 52 17.97 2.80 49.90
N GLU A 53 16.83 3.50 49.93
CA GLU A 53 15.52 2.85 50.13
C GLU A 53 15.14 1.94 48.95
N PHE A 54 15.48 2.34 47.72
CA PHE A 54 15.27 1.52 46.52
C PHE A 54 16.18 0.29 46.51
N SER A 55 17.43 0.44 46.91
CA SER A 55 18.40 -0.66 47.03
C SER A 55 18.03 -1.63 48.15
N ALA A 56 17.52 -1.13 49.29
CA ALA A 56 17.00 -1.96 50.37
C ALA A 56 15.77 -2.77 49.92
N ARG A 57 14.88 -2.18 49.10
CA ARG A 57 13.72 -2.90 48.55
C ARG A 57 14.09 -3.89 47.44
N ILE A 58 15.13 -3.61 46.66
CA ILE A 58 15.70 -4.59 45.71
C ILE A 58 16.37 -5.74 46.48
N ALA A 59 17.13 -5.46 47.54
CA ALA A 59 17.71 -6.49 48.40
C ALA A 59 16.63 -7.33 49.10
N GLU A 60 15.51 -6.74 49.53
CA GLU A 60 14.37 -7.50 50.08
C GLU A 60 13.66 -8.36 49.01
N LEU A 61 13.60 -7.88 47.77
CA LEU A 61 13.07 -8.62 46.62
C LEU A 61 14.02 -9.75 46.16
N GLU A 62 15.33 -9.54 46.22
CA GLU A 62 16.34 -10.56 45.98
C GLU A 62 16.35 -11.60 47.12
N GLN A 63 16.23 -11.18 48.38
CA GLN A 63 16.12 -12.09 49.52
C GLN A 63 14.81 -12.91 49.47
N LYS A 64 13.72 -12.35 48.94
CA LYS A 64 12.47 -13.09 48.64
C LYS A 64 12.58 -13.98 47.40
N SER A 65 13.44 -13.65 46.43
CA SER A 65 13.68 -14.48 45.24
C SER A 65 14.65 -15.64 45.52
N VAL A 66 15.64 -15.44 46.40
CA VAL A 66 16.57 -16.48 46.87
C VAL A 66 15.89 -17.48 47.81
N ARG A 67 14.90 -17.05 48.63
CA ARG A 67 14.03 -17.98 49.38
C ARG A 67 13.08 -18.81 48.49
N ARG A 68 13.03 -18.54 47.19
CA ARG A 68 12.22 -19.31 46.21
C ARG A 68 13.05 -20.35 45.44
N GLY A 69 14.37 -20.39 45.65
CA GLY A 69 15.32 -21.25 44.92
C GLY A 69 15.94 -22.41 45.71
N SER A 70 15.47 -22.71 46.93
CA SER A 70 15.94 -23.83 47.76
C SER A 70 14.73 -24.63 48.26
N GLY A 71 14.77 -25.96 48.10
CA GLY A 71 13.60 -26.83 48.04
C GLY A 71 12.75 -26.95 49.31
N GLU A 72 11.43 -26.79 49.12
CA GLU A 72 10.32 -27.67 49.53
C GLU A 72 9.02 -27.06 48.95
N PRO A 73 8.01 -27.86 48.55
CA PRO A 73 6.81 -27.32 47.93
C PRO A 73 6.00 -26.54 48.98
N ALA A 74 6.04 -25.21 48.90
CA ALA A 74 5.09 -24.37 49.60
C ALA A 74 3.68 -24.76 49.16
N GLN A 75 2.94 -25.43 50.03
CA GLN A 75 1.53 -25.75 49.83
C GLN A 75 0.81 -24.46 49.40
N ALA A 76 0.15 -24.53 48.24
CA ALA A 76 -0.68 -23.43 47.78
C ALA A 76 -1.78 -23.20 48.82
N LYS A 77 -1.71 -22.08 49.55
CA LYS A 77 -2.77 -21.64 50.46
C LYS A 77 -4.10 -21.67 49.70
N SER A 78 -5.06 -22.40 50.25
CA SER A 78 -6.39 -22.57 49.66
C SER A 78 -7.11 -21.21 49.58
N VAL A 79 -8.03 -21.07 48.63
CA VAL A 79 -8.93 -19.90 48.50
C VAL A 79 -9.63 -19.59 49.83
N GLY A 80 -9.88 -20.63 50.66
CA GLY A 80 -10.42 -20.47 52.01
C GLY A 80 -9.47 -19.78 53.00
N GLU A 81 -8.16 -20.03 52.94
CA GLU A 81 -7.17 -19.38 53.81
C GLU A 81 -6.93 -17.92 53.41
N GLN A 82 -6.95 -17.61 52.11
CA GLN A 82 -6.88 -16.22 51.64
C GLN A 82 -8.15 -15.42 51.95
N PHE A 83 -9.30 -16.08 52.08
CA PHE A 83 -10.55 -15.45 52.50
C PHE A 83 -10.54 -15.11 54.00
N VAL A 84 -9.95 -15.97 54.83
CA VAL A 84 -9.80 -15.75 56.29
C VAL A 84 -8.75 -14.69 56.63
N GLU A 85 -7.68 -14.57 55.83
CA GLU A 85 -6.62 -13.59 56.05
C GLU A 85 -6.93 -12.18 55.49
N HIS A 86 -8.02 -11.99 54.72
CA HIS A 86 -8.38 -10.66 54.20
C HIS A 86 -8.83 -9.74 55.35
N ALA A 87 -8.22 -8.55 55.46
CA ALA A 87 -8.47 -7.60 56.56
C ALA A 87 -9.96 -7.21 56.70
N ASP A 88 -10.70 -7.24 55.59
CA ASP A 88 -12.14 -6.97 55.54
C ASP A 88 -13.01 -8.07 56.20
N PHE A 89 -12.53 -9.32 56.28
CA PHE A 89 -13.25 -10.41 56.95
C PHE A 89 -13.05 -10.39 58.47
N LYS A 90 -11.85 -10.02 58.97
CA LYS A 90 -11.62 -9.76 60.40
C LYS A 90 -12.46 -8.57 60.90
N ALA A 91 -12.55 -7.51 60.10
CA ALA A 91 -13.40 -6.36 60.41
C ALA A 91 -14.92 -6.67 60.34
N ALA A 92 -15.34 -7.58 59.46
CA ALA A 92 -16.73 -8.03 59.35
C ALA A 92 -17.13 -9.09 60.42
N ALA A 93 -16.17 -9.84 60.96
CA ALA A 93 -16.40 -10.78 62.06
C ALA A 93 -16.59 -10.06 63.42
N GLU A 94 -15.97 -8.90 63.63
CA GLU A 94 -16.17 -8.08 64.83
C GLU A 94 -17.47 -7.26 64.81
N ASN A 95 -18.07 -7.00 63.64
CA ASN A 95 -19.35 -6.30 63.49
C ASN A 95 -20.30 -7.08 62.57
N PHE A 96 -20.82 -8.21 63.07
CA PHE A 96 -21.69 -9.10 62.32
C PHE A 96 -23.12 -8.54 62.19
N ASP A 97 -23.33 -7.66 61.20
CA ASP A 97 -24.66 -7.31 60.71
C ASP A 97 -24.86 -8.02 59.36
N GLY A 98 -25.77 -9.00 59.32
CA GLY A 98 -25.88 -10.08 58.32
C GLY A 98 -26.25 -9.67 56.88
N LYS A 99 -25.77 -8.53 56.38
CA LYS A 99 -26.07 -7.98 55.05
C LYS A 99 -24.87 -7.40 54.29
N SER A 100 -23.62 -7.63 54.71
CA SER A 100 -22.45 -7.15 53.97
C SER A 100 -22.06 -8.10 52.81
N LYS A 101 -22.32 -7.67 51.57
CA LYS A 101 -21.82 -8.36 50.36
C LYS A 101 -20.37 -7.96 50.09
N ILE A 102 -19.42 -8.76 50.54
CA ILE A 102 -17.98 -8.57 50.25
C ILE A 102 -17.72 -8.98 48.79
N ARG A 103 -17.49 -8.00 47.90
CA ARG A 103 -17.02 -8.26 46.53
C ARG A 103 -15.50 -8.44 46.56
N VAL A 104 -15.05 -9.68 46.70
CA VAL A 104 -13.64 -10.04 46.49
C VAL A 104 -13.33 -9.89 45.00
N GLY A 105 -12.57 -8.86 44.64
CA GLY A 105 -12.03 -8.72 43.29
C GLY A 105 -10.96 -9.79 43.05
N MET A 106 -11.32 -10.90 42.41
CA MET A 106 -10.38 -11.93 41.93
C MET A 106 -9.43 -11.32 40.90
N LYS A 107 -8.35 -10.69 41.35
CA LYS A 107 -7.35 -10.02 40.49
C LYS A 107 -6.10 -10.85 40.20
N SER A 108 -6.06 -12.14 40.54
CA SER A 108 -4.82 -12.92 40.44
C SER A 108 -4.99 -14.37 40.02
N VAL A 109 -6.12 -14.75 39.41
CA VAL A 109 -6.23 -16.13 38.92
C VAL A 109 -5.47 -16.28 37.60
N THR A 110 -5.46 -15.30 36.69
CA THR A 110 -4.96 -15.45 35.31
C THR A 110 -3.46 -15.74 35.11
N SER A 111 -2.60 -15.67 36.14
CA SER A 111 -1.13 -15.86 35.98
C SER A 111 -0.56 -17.13 36.62
N LEU A 112 -1.40 -18.01 37.18
CA LEU A 112 -0.96 -19.31 37.72
C LEU A 112 -0.83 -20.35 36.59
N PRO A 113 0.03 -21.38 36.70
CA PRO A 113 0.21 -22.42 35.66
C PRO A 113 -1.04 -23.25 35.35
N ASN A 114 -2.04 -23.29 36.25
CA ASN A 114 -3.40 -23.82 36.02
C ASN A 114 -4.43 -22.70 35.86
N SER A 115 -3.94 -21.60 35.28
CA SER A 115 -4.61 -20.41 34.81
C SER A 115 -5.70 -20.64 33.78
N GLY A 116 -6.93 -20.17 33.96
CA GLY A 116 -7.95 -20.09 32.90
C GLY A 116 -7.50 -19.36 31.61
N GLY A 117 -6.26 -18.86 31.53
CA GLY A 117 -5.60 -18.48 30.28
C GLY A 117 -5.52 -19.61 29.25
N ALA A 118 -5.50 -20.88 29.65
CA ALA A 118 -5.68 -22.02 28.73
C ALA A 118 -7.12 -22.15 28.19
N LEU A 119 -8.11 -21.56 28.86
CA LEU A 119 -9.50 -21.50 28.41
C LEU A 119 -9.75 -20.30 27.51
N VAL A 120 -8.91 -19.26 27.59
CA VAL A 120 -8.94 -18.12 26.67
C VAL A 120 -8.34 -18.58 25.36
N ARG A 121 -9.20 -19.00 24.43
CA ARG A 121 -8.78 -19.27 23.05
C ARG A 121 -8.24 -17.96 22.48
N PRO A 122 -7.00 -17.93 21.96
CA PRO A 122 -6.56 -16.79 21.19
C PRO A 122 -7.50 -16.64 19.98
N ASP A 123 -8.04 -15.45 19.78
CA ASP A 123 -8.81 -15.14 18.58
C ASP A 123 -7.86 -15.24 17.39
N ARG A 124 -7.96 -16.36 16.67
CA ARG A 124 -7.28 -16.51 15.39
C ARG A 124 -8.14 -15.79 14.37
N ILE A 125 -7.65 -14.66 13.87
CA ILE A 125 -8.27 -13.98 12.74
C ILE A 125 -8.34 -15.01 11.60
N ALA A 126 -9.55 -15.40 11.25
CA ALA A 126 -9.79 -16.48 10.28
C ALA A 126 -9.36 -16.09 8.86
N THR A 127 -9.18 -14.80 8.61
CA THR A 127 -8.68 -14.28 7.33
C THR A 127 -7.18 -14.05 7.42
N PRO A 128 -6.35 -14.75 6.64
CA PRO A 128 -4.92 -14.44 6.56
C PRO A 128 -4.73 -13.05 5.99
N VAL A 129 -3.69 -12.34 6.47
CA VAL A 129 -3.29 -11.04 5.92
C VAL A 129 -2.75 -11.27 4.51
N MET A 130 -3.50 -10.83 3.51
CA MET A 130 -3.10 -10.91 2.10
C MET A 130 -1.94 -9.95 1.84
N LEU A 131 -1.06 -10.30 0.88
CA LEU A 131 -0.12 -9.34 0.34
C LEU A 131 -0.92 -8.18 -0.31
N PRO A 132 -0.40 -6.95 -0.26
CA PRO A 132 -1.08 -5.82 -0.86
C PRO A 132 -1.22 -6.01 -2.37
N ASP A 133 -2.46 -5.83 -2.85
CA ASP A 133 -2.76 -5.82 -4.27
C ASP A 133 -2.26 -4.52 -4.90
N ARG A 134 -1.70 -4.62 -6.10
CA ARG A 134 -1.34 -3.44 -6.89
C ARG A 134 -2.62 -2.75 -7.34
N ARG A 135 -2.60 -1.41 -7.39
CA ARG A 135 -3.69 -0.66 -8.02
C ARG A 135 -3.62 -0.90 -9.53
N LEU A 136 -4.60 -1.64 -10.03
CA LEU A 136 -4.85 -1.83 -11.46
C LEU A 136 -5.42 -0.52 -11.98
N THR A 137 -4.85 0.06 -13.02
CA THR A 137 -5.17 1.45 -13.40
C THR A 137 -5.14 1.70 -14.90
N VAL A 138 -4.45 0.89 -15.70
CA VAL A 138 -4.38 1.11 -17.15
C VAL A 138 -5.71 0.76 -17.83
N VAL A 139 -6.40 -0.31 -17.39
CA VAL A 139 -7.71 -0.69 -17.95
C VAL A 139 -8.77 0.38 -17.67
N ASP A 140 -8.70 1.05 -16.51
CA ASP A 140 -9.63 2.11 -16.13
C ASP A 140 -9.48 3.40 -16.98
N LEU A 141 -8.34 3.58 -17.65
CA LEU A 141 -8.13 4.68 -18.58
C LEU A 141 -8.85 4.48 -19.92
N LEU A 142 -9.13 3.21 -20.27
CA LEU A 142 -9.74 2.83 -21.54
C LEU A 142 -11.25 2.97 -21.49
N THR A 143 -11.84 3.13 -22.67
CA THR A 143 -13.30 3.05 -22.80
C THR A 143 -13.72 1.57 -22.65
N PRO A 144 -14.71 1.25 -21.80
CA PRO A 144 -15.23 -0.11 -21.71
C PRO A 144 -16.16 -0.42 -22.89
N GLY A 145 -16.12 -1.64 -23.38
CA GLY A 145 -16.97 -2.18 -24.44
C GLY A 145 -17.42 -3.60 -24.12
N ARG A 146 -18.49 -4.06 -24.75
CA ARG A 146 -18.93 -5.46 -24.68
C ARG A 146 -19.10 -6.03 -26.08
N THR A 147 -18.72 -7.28 -26.29
CA THR A 147 -18.91 -7.99 -27.55
C THR A 147 -19.51 -9.36 -27.30
N SER A 148 -20.28 -9.88 -28.26
CA SER A 148 -20.76 -11.27 -28.27
C SER A 148 -20.09 -12.11 -29.36
N SER A 149 -19.17 -11.53 -30.13
CA SER A 149 -18.42 -12.20 -31.20
C SER A 149 -17.03 -12.63 -30.74
N ASN A 150 -16.41 -13.58 -31.46
CA ASN A 150 -15.01 -13.97 -31.24
C ASN A 150 -14.02 -13.01 -31.91
N LEU A 151 -14.52 -12.10 -32.74
CA LEU A 151 -13.75 -11.12 -33.50
C LEU A 151 -14.49 -9.78 -33.46
N VAL A 152 -13.76 -8.70 -33.22
CA VAL A 152 -14.25 -7.33 -33.38
C VAL A 152 -13.51 -6.74 -34.58
N GLU A 153 -14.20 -6.63 -35.70
CA GLU A 153 -13.68 -5.94 -36.88
C GLU A 153 -14.04 -4.46 -36.80
N TYR A 154 -13.06 -3.59 -37.05
CA TYR A 154 -13.29 -2.15 -37.13
C TYR A 154 -12.61 -1.57 -38.36
N VAL A 155 -13.23 -0.54 -38.91
CA VAL A 155 -12.69 0.18 -40.06
C VAL A 155 -11.84 1.32 -39.53
N ARG A 156 -10.56 1.32 -39.88
CA ARG A 156 -9.59 2.34 -39.55
C ARG A 156 -9.38 3.25 -40.76
N GLU A 157 -9.69 4.53 -40.62
CA GLU A 157 -9.20 5.53 -41.57
C GLU A 157 -7.69 5.68 -41.39
N THR A 158 -6.90 5.45 -42.44
CA THR A 158 -5.43 5.48 -42.40
C THR A 158 -4.82 6.73 -43.00
N GLY A 159 -5.59 7.47 -43.79
CA GLY A 159 -5.08 8.66 -44.45
C GLY A 159 -6.19 9.56 -44.95
N PHE A 160 -6.08 10.84 -44.62
CA PHE A 160 -6.90 11.89 -45.19
C PHE A 160 -6.01 12.89 -45.91
N VAL A 161 -6.01 12.86 -47.25
CA VAL A 161 -5.35 13.88 -48.07
C VAL A 161 -6.37 14.96 -48.37
N ASN A 162 -6.40 15.99 -47.53
CA ASN A 162 -7.26 17.15 -47.72
C ASN A 162 -6.62 18.16 -48.67
N ASN A 163 -7.04 18.14 -49.93
CA ASN A 163 -6.61 19.14 -50.92
C ASN A 163 -7.57 20.32 -51.02
N ALA A 164 -8.47 20.51 -50.04
CA ALA A 164 -9.41 21.63 -50.06
C ALA A 164 -8.67 22.97 -50.17
N ASN A 165 -9.02 23.75 -51.19
CA ASN A 165 -8.44 25.06 -51.43
C ASN A 165 -9.51 25.99 -52.03
N VAL A 166 -9.27 27.30 -52.01
CA VAL A 166 -10.12 28.29 -52.66
C VAL A 166 -9.88 28.18 -54.17
N VAL A 167 -10.93 27.87 -54.92
CA VAL A 167 -10.84 27.65 -56.38
C VAL A 167 -11.63 28.73 -57.09
N SER A 168 -10.98 29.43 -58.02
CA SER A 168 -11.63 30.40 -58.89
C SER A 168 -12.66 29.74 -59.80
N GLU A 169 -13.70 30.49 -60.17
CA GLU A 169 -14.74 30.01 -61.08
C GLU A 169 -14.14 29.57 -62.42
N GLY A 170 -14.42 28.32 -62.82
CA GLY A 170 -13.90 27.70 -64.05
C GLY A 170 -12.63 26.85 -63.91
N ALA A 171 -11.95 26.85 -62.75
CA ALA A 171 -10.79 25.98 -62.53
C ALA A 171 -11.18 24.57 -62.02
N ARG A 172 -10.35 23.56 -62.34
CA ARG A 172 -10.55 22.19 -61.84
C ARG A 172 -10.39 22.18 -60.33
N LYS A 173 -11.42 21.70 -59.63
CA LYS A 173 -11.40 21.57 -58.17
C LYS A 173 -10.41 20.48 -57.74
N PRO A 174 -9.62 20.70 -56.67
CA PRO A 174 -8.78 19.66 -56.10
C PRO A 174 -9.63 18.50 -55.56
N GLU A 175 -9.14 17.28 -55.72
CA GLU A 175 -9.76 16.07 -55.20
C GLU A 175 -9.10 15.70 -53.87
N SER A 176 -9.91 15.45 -52.84
CA SER A 176 -9.44 14.94 -51.55
C SER A 176 -9.68 13.43 -51.48
N ASN A 177 -8.80 12.68 -50.84
CA ASN A 177 -8.89 11.22 -50.75
C ASN A 177 -8.88 10.78 -49.29
N ILE A 178 -9.70 9.79 -48.96
CA ILE A 178 -9.78 9.15 -47.65
C ILE A 178 -9.54 7.65 -47.83
N THR A 179 -8.56 7.08 -47.14
CA THR A 179 -8.26 5.64 -47.18
C THR A 179 -8.75 4.95 -45.91
N PHE A 180 -9.44 3.83 -46.08
CA PHE A 180 -9.93 2.98 -44.99
C PHE A 180 -9.29 1.59 -45.09
N GLU A 181 -8.87 1.06 -43.96
CA GLU A 181 -8.41 -0.32 -43.79
C GLU A 181 -9.33 -1.06 -42.81
N LEU A 182 -9.63 -2.33 -43.07
CA LEU A 182 -10.23 -3.19 -42.05
C LEU A 182 -9.12 -3.73 -41.15
N ASP A 183 -9.34 -3.63 -39.85
CA ASP A 183 -8.50 -4.21 -38.80
C ASP A 183 -9.32 -5.14 -37.92
N ASP A 184 -8.68 -6.17 -37.38
CA ASP A 184 -9.34 -7.25 -36.67
C ASP A 184 -8.78 -7.49 -35.26
N ALA A 185 -9.59 -7.21 -34.23
CA ALA A 185 -9.27 -7.49 -32.84
C ALA A 185 -9.86 -8.86 -32.43
N LYS A 186 -8.98 -9.88 -32.34
CA LYS A 186 -9.34 -11.25 -31.92
C LYS A 186 -9.58 -11.32 -30.42
N VAL A 187 -10.67 -11.96 -30.01
CA VAL A 187 -10.95 -12.24 -28.59
C VAL A 187 -10.02 -13.33 -28.09
N ARG A 188 -9.34 -13.05 -26.98
CA ARG A 188 -8.41 -13.98 -26.31
C ARG A 188 -8.90 -14.32 -24.92
N THR A 189 -8.54 -15.52 -24.48
CA THR A 189 -8.87 -16.03 -23.13
C THR A 189 -7.67 -15.86 -22.21
N ILE A 190 -7.88 -15.24 -21.07
CA ILE A 190 -6.89 -15.16 -19.98
C ILE A 190 -7.45 -16.02 -18.84
N ALA A 191 -6.71 -17.07 -18.48
CA ALA A 191 -7.14 -17.99 -17.44
C ALA A 191 -5.97 -18.47 -16.57
N HIS A 192 -6.28 -18.82 -15.33
CA HIS A 192 -5.39 -19.58 -14.47
C HIS A 192 -6.21 -20.40 -13.46
N TRP A 193 -5.62 -21.46 -12.93
CA TRP A 193 -6.29 -22.36 -12.00
C TRP A 193 -5.41 -22.65 -10.79
N ILE A 194 -6.06 -23.01 -9.68
CA ILE A 194 -5.41 -23.49 -8.46
C ILE A 194 -6.15 -24.74 -7.99
N LYS A 195 -5.41 -25.76 -7.55
CA LYS A 195 -5.95 -26.94 -6.88
C LYS A 195 -5.93 -26.73 -5.36
N ALA A 196 -7.03 -27.07 -4.70
CA ALA A 196 -7.17 -27.03 -3.24
C ALA A 196 -7.74 -28.35 -2.73
N SER A 197 -7.41 -28.73 -1.49
CA SER A 197 -8.02 -29.91 -0.85
C SER A 197 -9.46 -29.63 -0.45
N ARG A 198 -10.37 -30.57 -0.75
CA ARG A 198 -11.79 -30.47 -0.41
C ARG A 198 -12.01 -30.31 1.09
N GLN A 199 -11.21 -31.00 1.91
CA GLN A 199 -11.28 -30.94 3.37
C GLN A 199 -10.88 -29.55 3.89
N ILE A 200 -9.83 -28.95 3.31
CA ILE A 200 -9.39 -27.62 3.73
C ILE A 200 -10.45 -26.57 3.38
N LEU A 201 -11.10 -26.70 2.22
CA LEU A 201 -12.19 -25.80 1.82
C LEU A 201 -13.45 -25.96 2.70
N SER A 202 -13.75 -27.17 3.20
CA SER A 202 -14.87 -27.37 4.14
C SER A 202 -14.57 -26.83 5.54
N ASP A 203 -13.32 -26.96 5.98
CA ASP A 203 -12.93 -26.65 7.36
C ASP A 203 -12.60 -25.15 7.55
N ALA A 204 -12.27 -24.45 6.47
CA ALA A 204 -11.90 -23.04 6.47
C ALA A 204 -12.74 -22.22 5.46
N PRO A 205 -13.95 -21.75 5.83
CA PRO A 205 -14.80 -20.97 4.92
C PRO A 205 -14.16 -19.66 4.45
N GLY A 206 -13.23 -19.08 5.22
CA GLY A 206 -12.45 -17.90 4.81
C GLY A 206 -11.48 -18.17 3.65
N LEU A 207 -11.05 -19.42 3.45
CA LEU A 207 -10.13 -19.77 2.37
C LEU A 207 -10.79 -19.66 0.99
N ALA A 208 -12.09 -19.97 0.90
CA ALA A 208 -12.83 -19.84 -0.36
C ALA A 208 -12.89 -18.38 -0.83
N SER A 209 -13.21 -17.43 0.08
CA SER A 209 -13.22 -16.00 -0.23
C SER A 209 -11.83 -15.47 -0.55
N MET A 210 -10.79 -15.99 0.11
CA MET A 210 -9.40 -15.64 -0.17
C MET A 210 -8.99 -16.10 -1.58
N ILE A 211 -9.31 -17.34 -1.95
CA ILE A 211 -8.99 -17.89 -3.27
C ILE A 211 -9.74 -17.10 -4.34
N ASP A 212 -11.04 -16.81 -4.15
CA ASP A 212 -11.82 -15.98 -5.08
C ASP A 212 -11.14 -14.62 -5.32
N GLY A 213 -10.85 -13.88 -4.24
CA GLY A 213 -10.19 -12.57 -4.33
C GLY A 213 -8.82 -12.64 -5.02
N ARG A 214 -8.02 -13.66 -4.70
CA ARG A 214 -6.67 -13.81 -5.26
C ARG A 214 -6.69 -14.21 -6.73
N LEU A 215 -7.60 -15.09 -7.12
CA LEU A 215 -7.76 -15.50 -8.51
C LEU A 215 -8.24 -14.33 -9.37
N ARG A 216 -9.24 -13.56 -8.90
CA ARG A 216 -9.67 -12.34 -9.61
C ARG A 216 -8.54 -11.33 -9.78
N TYR A 217 -7.81 -11.02 -8.71
CA TYR A 217 -6.65 -10.14 -8.77
C TYR A 217 -5.56 -10.64 -9.73
N GLY A 218 -5.24 -11.94 -9.69
CA GLY A 218 -4.24 -12.55 -10.57
C GLY A 218 -4.63 -12.44 -12.04
N LEU A 219 -5.93 -12.52 -12.34
CA LEU A 219 -6.47 -12.36 -13.68
C LEU A 219 -6.33 -10.91 -14.11
N ASP A 220 -6.82 -9.97 -13.31
CA ASP A 220 -6.73 -8.54 -13.63
C ASP A 220 -5.28 -8.08 -13.80
N PHE A 221 -4.35 -8.60 -12.99
CA PHE A 221 -2.92 -8.33 -13.10
C PHE A 221 -2.35 -8.77 -14.46
N LYS A 222 -2.71 -9.96 -14.93
CA LYS A 222 -2.28 -10.44 -16.26
C LYS A 222 -3.00 -9.73 -17.39
N LYS A 223 -4.26 -9.36 -17.21
CA LYS A 223 -5.02 -8.52 -18.15
C LYS A 223 -4.35 -7.17 -18.35
N GLU A 224 -3.99 -6.47 -17.27
CA GLU A 224 -3.31 -5.17 -17.37
C GLU A 224 -1.98 -5.28 -18.14
N LEU A 225 -1.18 -6.33 -17.88
CA LEU A 225 0.07 -6.56 -18.60
C LEU A 225 -0.17 -6.83 -20.09
N GLN A 226 -1.18 -7.64 -20.44
CA GLN A 226 -1.51 -7.95 -21.83
C GLN A 226 -2.10 -6.74 -22.57
N VAL A 227 -2.93 -5.93 -21.91
CA VAL A 227 -3.46 -4.68 -22.48
C VAL A 227 -2.33 -3.68 -22.74
N LEU A 228 -1.36 -3.59 -21.84
CA LEU A 228 -0.25 -2.64 -21.98
C LEU A 228 0.82 -3.13 -22.97
N LYS A 229 1.30 -4.38 -22.83
CA LYS A 229 2.50 -4.94 -23.48
C LYS A 229 2.25 -6.20 -24.31
N GLY A 230 1.00 -6.60 -24.52
CA GLY A 230 0.68 -7.81 -25.27
C GLY A 230 1.30 -7.78 -26.67
N SER A 231 2.01 -8.85 -27.06
CA SER A 231 2.77 -8.87 -28.32
C SER A 231 1.90 -8.97 -29.58
N GLY A 232 0.62 -9.32 -29.45
CA GLY A 232 -0.27 -9.62 -30.58
C GLY A 232 0.05 -10.92 -31.34
N VAL A 233 1.10 -11.64 -30.95
CA VAL A 233 1.51 -12.89 -31.61
C VAL A 233 0.95 -14.10 -30.85
N GLY A 234 0.39 -15.06 -31.60
CA GLY A 234 -0.19 -16.28 -31.05
C GLY A 234 -1.48 -15.98 -30.29
N GLU A 235 -1.51 -16.33 -29.00
CA GLU A 235 -2.65 -16.12 -28.10
C GLU A 235 -2.55 -14.85 -27.24
N ASN A 236 -1.46 -14.08 -27.37
CA ASN A 236 -1.33 -12.81 -26.67
C ASN A 236 -2.25 -11.76 -27.29
N LEU A 237 -2.78 -10.88 -26.45
CA LEU A 237 -3.48 -9.68 -26.91
C LEU A 237 -2.50 -8.76 -27.64
N HIS A 238 -2.99 -7.92 -28.54
CA HIS A 238 -2.20 -6.86 -29.13
C HIS A 238 -2.31 -5.62 -28.24
N GLY A 239 -1.28 -5.36 -27.43
CA GLY A 239 -1.27 -4.31 -26.42
C GLY A 239 -1.01 -2.92 -27.00
N ILE A 240 -1.11 -1.89 -26.15
CA ILE A 240 -0.96 -0.48 -26.55
C ILE A 240 0.47 -0.16 -26.96
N ILE A 241 1.48 -0.57 -26.18
CA ILE A 241 2.89 -0.22 -26.41
C ILE A 241 3.41 -0.67 -27.78
N PRO A 242 3.23 -1.92 -28.23
CA PRO A 242 3.73 -2.34 -29.55
C PRO A 242 3.00 -1.69 -30.73
N GLN A 243 1.84 -1.06 -30.50
CA GLN A 243 1.12 -0.29 -31.51
C GLN A 243 1.43 1.20 -31.42
N ALA A 244 1.86 1.69 -30.27
CA ALA A 244 2.10 3.11 -30.04
C ALA A 244 3.19 3.65 -30.98
N SER A 245 3.01 4.90 -31.39
CA SER A 245 4.02 5.62 -32.16
C SER A 245 5.25 5.88 -31.29
N ALA A 246 6.42 5.73 -31.89
CA ALA A 246 7.67 6.06 -31.21
C ALA A 246 7.75 7.58 -30.95
N PHE A 247 8.17 7.94 -29.75
CA PHE A 247 8.39 9.34 -29.38
C PHE A 247 9.46 9.96 -30.28
N THR A 248 9.08 11.03 -30.98
CA THR A 248 9.99 11.82 -31.81
C THR A 248 9.86 13.28 -31.39
N PRO A 249 10.87 13.86 -30.72
CA PRO A 249 10.78 15.23 -30.24
C PRO A 249 10.69 16.20 -31.43
N ALA A 250 9.69 17.09 -31.43
CA ALA A 250 9.56 18.14 -32.45
C ALA A 250 10.71 19.16 -32.39
N PHE A 251 11.26 19.38 -31.19
CA PHE A 251 12.46 20.16 -30.95
C PHE A 251 13.12 19.71 -29.63
N THR A 252 14.40 20.01 -29.46
CA THR A 252 15.15 19.70 -28.24
C THR A 252 15.36 20.97 -27.41
N PRO A 253 14.80 21.06 -26.18
CA PRO A 253 15.06 22.17 -25.26
C PRO A 253 16.53 22.24 -24.84
N MET A 254 17.03 23.42 -24.48
CA MET A 254 18.43 23.65 -24.12
C MET A 254 18.84 22.98 -22.78
N LEU A 255 17.88 22.80 -21.86
CA LEU A 255 18.03 22.09 -20.59
C LEU A 255 16.88 21.08 -20.49
N GLN A 256 17.08 19.90 -21.07
CA GLN A 256 16.03 18.90 -21.18
C GLN A 256 15.83 18.18 -19.85
N THR A 257 14.64 18.29 -19.27
CA THR A 257 14.22 17.48 -18.12
C THR A 257 13.22 16.40 -18.56
N ARG A 258 13.02 15.38 -17.71
CA ARG A 258 11.98 14.35 -17.91
C ARG A 258 10.58 14.97 -18.06
N ILE A 259 10.32 16.10 -17.40
CA ILE A 259 9.05 16.86 -17.50
C ILE A 259 8.87 17.42 -18.92
N ASP A 260 9.94 17.92 -19.54
CA ASP A 260 9.91 18.46 -20.90
C ASP A 260 9.68 17.36 -21.94
N ILE A 261 10.30 16.19 -21.76
CA ILE A 261 10.08 15.01 -22.60
C ILE A 261 8.59 14.64 -22.60
N LEU A 262 7.96 14.59 -21.42
CA LEU A 262 6.53 14.32 -21.32
C LEU A 262 5.70 15.41 -22.00
N ARG A 263 6.06 16.69 -21.86
CA ARG A 263 5.35 17.78 -22.54
C ARG A 263 5.45 17.69 -24.05
N LEU A 264 6.62 17.31 -24.58
CA LEU A 264 6.85 17.08 -26.00
C LEU A 264 6.08 15.86 -26.51
N SER A 265 5.98 14.79 -25.71
CA SER A 265 5.16 13.63 -26.05
C SER A 265 3.68 13.98 -26.14
N LEU A 266 3.18 14.83 -25.22
CA LEU A 266 1.82 15.38 -25.31
C LEU A 266 1.63 16.26 -26.54
N LEU A 267 2.65 17.06 -26.91
CA LEU A 267 2.62 17.89 -28.12
C LEU A 267 2.54 17.03 -29.39
N GLN A 268 3.30 15.93 -29.45
CA GLN A 268 3.25 15.00 -30.58
C GLN A 268 1.85 14.41 -30.77
N ALA A 269 1.16 14.05 -29.66
CA ALA A 269 -0.22 13.57 -29.73
C ALA A 269 -1.19 14.67 -30.19
N GLU A 270 -0.99 15.90 -29.71
CA GLU A 270 -1.80 17.07 -30.09
C GLU A 270 -1.62 17.46 -31.57
N LEU A 271 -0.41 17.34 -32.12
CA LEU A 271 -0.13 17.53 -33.55
C LEU A 271 -0.75 16.45 -34.44
N ALA A 272 -0.99 15.26 -33.88
CA ALA A 272 -1.76 14.20 -34.53
C ALA A 272 -3.28 14.38 -34.39
N GLU A 273 -3.75 15.53 -33.88
CA GLU A 273 -5.16 15.84 -33.59
C GLU A 273 -5.82 14.97 -32.50
N TYR A 274 -5.02 14.22 -31.73
CA TYR A 274 -5.49 13.40 -30.61
C TYR A 274 -4.95 13.93 -29.28
N PRO A 275 -5.65 14.88 -28.62
CA PRO A 275 -5.16 15.43 -27.36
C PRO A 275 -5.09 14.32 -26.29
N ALA A 276 -3.87 14.02 -25.83
CA ALA A 276 -3.64 12.96 -24.88
C ALA A 276 -4.41 13.18 -23.57
N THR A 277 -5.06 12.12 -23.07
CA THR A 277 -5.95 12.17 -21.91
C THR A 277 -5.31 11.68 -20.64
N GLY A 278 -4.16 11.00 -20.72
CA GLY A 278 -3.44 10.47 -19.56
C GLY A 278 -1.99 10.17 -19.87
N ILE A 279 -1.23 9.93 -18.81
CA ILE A 279 0.19 9.57 -18.84
C ILE A 279 0.35 8.32 -17.98
N VAL A 280 1.08 7.31 -18.47
CA VAL A 280 1.37 6.07 -17.75
C VAL A 280 2.89 5.96 -17.57
N LEU A 281 3.32 5.75 -16.32
CA LEU A 281 4.73 5.73 -15.91
C LEU A 281 4.99 4.62 -14.90
N HIS A 282 6.27 4.25 -14.75
CA HIS A 282 6.68 3.46 -13.60
C HIS A 282 6.69 4.34 -12.33
N PRO A 283 6.29 3.81 -11.14
CA PRO A 283 6.27 4.59 -9.89
C PRO A 283 7.63 5.20 -9.50
N THR A 284 8.74 4.55 -9.84
CA THR A 284 10.09 5.09 -9.59
C THR A 284 10.35 6.34 -10.43
N ASP A 285 9.98 6.32 -11.72
CA ASP A 285 10.19 7.46 -12.62
C ASP A 285 9.25 8.61 -12.23
N TRP A 286 8.03 8.28 -11.80
CA TRP A 286 7.12 9.28 -11.23
C TRP A 286 7.72 9.99 -10.02
N ALA A 287 8.30 9.23 -9.07
CA ALA A 287 8.97 9.81 -7.91
C ALA A 287 10.21 10.65 -8.29
N GLN A 288 10.98 10.24 -9.31
CA GLN A 288 12.09 11.04 -9.82
C GLN A 288 11.61 12.39 -10.38
N ILE A 289 10.50 12.39 -11.12
CA ILE A 289 9.91 13.62 -11.65
C ILE A 289 9.41 14.53 -10.51
N GLU A 290 8.73 13.98 -9.50
CA GLU A 290 8.31 14.74 -8.32
C GLU A 290 9.48 15.36 -7.57
N LEU A 291 10.60 14.65 -7.50
CA LEU A 291 11.82 15.10 -6.82
C LEU A 291 12.71 16.02 -7.66
N THR A 292 12.27 16.43 -8.87
CA THR A 292 13.02 17.37 -9.71
C THR A 292 13.11 18.73 -9.03
N LYS A 293 14.34 19.26 -8.92
CA LYS A 293 14.64 20.53 -8.26
C LYS A 293 15.21 21.56 -9.22
N THR A 294 14.96 22.83 -8.93
CA THR A 294 15.66 23.95 -9.54
C THR A 294 17.09 24.05 -9.02
N THR A 295 17.92 24.87 -9.66
CA THR A 295 19.29 25.18 -9.21
C THR A 295 19.34 25.81 -7.81
N GLU A 296 18.22 26.38 -7.34
CA GLU A 296 18.06 26.97 -6.01
C GLU A 296 17.57 25.94 -4.95
N GLY A 297 17.37 24.68 -5.36
CA GLY A 297 16.94 23.58 -4.47
C GLY A 297 15.44 23.53 -4.19
N ALA A 298 14.65 24.40 -4.81
CA ALA A 298 13.18 24.34 -4.76
C ALA A 298 12.65 23.21 -5.65
N TYR A 299 11.58 22.54 -5.23
CA TYR A 299 10.91 21.55 -6.07
C TYR A 299 10.22 22.23 -7.25
N VAL A 300 10.43 21.72 -8.47
CA VAL A 300 9.79 22.25 -9.70
C VAL A 300 8.31 21.89 -9.72
N PHE A 301 7.99 20.67 -9.30
CA PHE A 301 6.66 20.08 -9.47
C PHE A 301 6.01 19.67 -8.15
N ALA A 302 6.76 19.03 -7.24
CA ALA A 302 6.20 18.60 -5.97
C ALA A 302 6.03 19.77 -4.99
N ASN A 303 4.84 19.88 -4.42
CA ASN A 303 4.64 20.63 -3.18
C ASN A 303 4.34 19.62 -2.06
N PRO A 304 5.31 19.32 -1.17
CA PRO A 304 5.12 18.36 -0.08
C PRO A 304 3.96 18.69 0.87
N VAL A 305 3.46 19.93 0.85
CA VAL A 305 2.37 20.41 1.71
C VAL A 305 1.01 20.31 1.01
N ALA A 306 0.97 20.36 -0.33
CA ALA A 306 -0.27 20.32 -1.10
C ALA A 306 -0.43 18.95 -1.77
N LEU A 307 -1.36 18.15 -1.28
CA LEU A 307 -1.70 16.85 -1.84
C LEU A 307 -2.63 17.01 -3.06
N ALA A 308 -2.12 17.61 -4.14
CA ALA A 308 -2.75 17.42 -5.44
C ALA A 308 -2.51 15.96 -5.85
N GLY A 309 -3.57 15.25 -6.29
CA GLY A 309 -3.40 13.89 -6.83
C GLY A 309 -2.41 13.87 -8.01
N PRO A 310 -1.99 12.68 -8.48
CA PRO A 310 -0.99 12.56 -9.54
C PRO A 310 -1.55 13.12 -10.86
N VAL A 311 -1.34 14.42 -11.10
CA VAL A 311 -1.78 15.15 -12.30
C VAL A 311 -0.63 15.99 -12.83
N MET A 312 -0.30 15.84 -14.11
CA MET A 312 0.75 16.59 -14.77
C MET A 312 0.21 17.23 -16.04
N TRP A 313 0.54 18.50 -16.27
CA TRP A 313 0.04 19.26 -17.44
C TRP A 313 -1.49 19.21 -17.61
N GLY A 314 -2.23 19.13 -16.49
CA GLY A 314 -3.69 19.00 -16.50
C GLY A 314 -4.22 17.61 -16.90
N ARG A 315 -3.36 16.60 -17.00
CA ARG A 315 -3.71 15.20 -17.31
C ARG A 315 -3.43 14.29 -16.11
N PRO A 316 -4.28 13.29 -15.83
CA PRO A 316 -4.01 12.28 -14.82
C PRO A 316 -2.77 11.45 -15.17
N VAL A 317 -1.95 11.18 -14.15
CA VAL A 317 -0.78 10.31 -14.22
C VAL A 317 -1.08 9.00 -13.50
N VAL A 318 -0.89 7.91 -14.22
CA VAL A 318 -1.06 6.55 -13.73
C VAL A 318 0.31 5.92 -13.51
N ALA A 319 0.68 5.77 -12.25
CA ALA A 319 1.91 5.12 -11.83
C ALA A 319 1.67 3.62 -11.64
N THR A 320 2.16 2.79 -12.58
CA THR A 320 1.99 1.33 -12.55
C THR A 320 3.31 0.60 -12.72
N GLN A 321 3.51 -0.48 -11.94
CA GLN A 321 4.69 -1.35 -12.06
C GLN A 321 4.63 -2.28 -13.29
N ALA A 322 3.60 -2.15 -14.13
CA ALA A 322 3.51 -2.84 -15.41
C ALA A 322 4.35 -2.17 -16.51
N MET A 323 4.64 -0.87 -16.39
CA MET A 323 5.61 -0.15 -17.23
C MET A 323 7.04 -0.54 -16.85
N ASP A 324 7.94 -0.61 -17.83
CA ASP A 324 9.36 -0.81 -17.51
C ASP A 324 9.97 0.52 -17.05
N LEU A 325 11.07 0.44 -16.29
CA LEU A 325 11.75 1.61 -15.76
C LEU A 325 12.39 2.40 -16.92
N GLY A 326 12.18 3.72 -16.93
CA GLY A 326 12.64 4.61 -18.00
C GLY A 326 11.62 4.74 -19.14
N GLU A 327 10.64 3.85 -19.26
CA GLU A 327 9.63 3.94 -20.30
C GLU A 327 8.44 4.81 -19.86
N PHE A 328 7.91 5.57 -20.82
CA PHE A 328 6.66 6.30 -20.66
C PHE A 328 5.70 6.03 -21.80
N LEU A 329 4.41 6.11 -21.48
CA LEU A 329 3.33 6.07 -22.46
C LEU A 329 2.42 7.27 -22.22
N THR A 330 2.25 8.11 -23.25
CA THR A 330 1.22 9.17 -23.24
C THR A 330 0.24 8.91 -24.36
N GLY A 331 -1.02 9.26 -24.16
CA GLY A 331 -1.98 9.12 -25.23
C GLY A 331 -3.42 9.41 -24.86
N ALA A 332 -4.26 9.41 -25.88
CA ALA A 332 -5.70 9.59 -25.75
C ALA A 332 -6.38 8.24 -25.47
N PHE A 333 -6.18 7.66 -24.29
CA PHE A 333 -6.71 6.34 -23.91
C PHE A 333 -8.21 6.15 -24.18
N ARG A 334 -9.04 7.19 -23.98
CA ARG A 334 -10.49 7.09 -24.16
C ARG A 334 -10.94 7.08 -25.63
N LEU A 335 -10.16 7.72 -26.52
CA LEU A 335 -10.50 7.86 -27.94
C LEU A 335 -9.72 6.86 -28.81
N GLY A 336 -8.46 6.60 -28.44
CA GLY A 336 -7.53 5.78 -29.21
C GLY A 336 -7.72 4.28 -29.03
N ALA A 337 -8.29 3.83 -27.91
CA ALA A 337 -8.51 2.41 -27.66
C ALA A 337 -9.77 2.11 -26.84
N GLN A 338 -10.34 0.93 -27.08
CA GLN A 338 -11.48 0.40 -26.34
C GLN A 338 -11.22 -1.06 -25.98
N TYR A 339 -11.46 -1.41 -24.71
CA TYR A 339 -11.39 -2.79 -24.26
C TYR A 339 -12.77 -3.43 -24.34
N PHE A 340 -12.89 -4.53 -25.09
CA PHE A 340 -14.15 -5.25 -25.28
C PHE A 340 -14.16 -6.53 -24.44
N ASP A 341 -15.07 -6.57 -23.47
CA ASP A 341 -15.36 -7.78 -22.70
C ASP A 341 -16.29 -8.69 -23.50
N ARG A 342 -15.86 -9.94 -23.72
CA ARG A 342 -16.69 -11.02 -24.29
C ARG A 342 -17.36 -11.83 -23.20
N GLU A 343 -16.59 -12.17 -22.18
CA GLU A 343 -17.00 -12.89 -20.97
C GLU A 343 -16.24 -12.29 -19.79
N GLN A 344 -16.98 -11.81 -18.79
CA GLN A 344 -16.38 -11.24 -17.57
C GLN A 344 -15.68 -12.32 -16.76
N ALA A 345 -14.78 -11.92 -15.86
CA ALA A 345 -14.09 -12.82 -14.94
C ALA A 345 -15.07 -13.74 -14.22
N ALA A 346 -15.02 -15.03 -14.56
CA ALA A 346 -15.83 -16.08 -13.99
C ALA A 346 -14.95 -17.07 -13.24
N ILE A 347 -15.46 -17.57 -12.12
CA ILE A 347 -14.81 -18.64 -11.35
C ILE A 347 -15.63 -19.91 -11.51
N LEU A 348 -14.97 -20.93 -12.04
CA LEU A 348 -15.52 -22.27 -12.24
C LEU A 348 -14.85 -23.22 -11.26
N VAL A 349 -15.65 -24.09 -10.65
CA VAL A 349 -15.17 -25.08 -9.70
C VAL A 349 -15.46 -26.46 -10.25
N ALA A 350 -14.40 -27.25 -10.41
CA ALA A 350 -14.48 -28.64 -10.88
C ALA A 350 -14.04 -29.59 -9.77
N THR A 351 -14.92 -30.52 -9.41
CA THR A 351 -14.65 -31.60 -8.45
C THR A 351 -14.18 -32.90 -9.12
N GLU A 352 -14.34 -32.99 -10.44
CA GLU A 352 -14.07 -34.17 -11.27
C GLU A 352 -13.09 -33.82 -12.40
N ASN A 353 -11.94 -33.25 -12.06
CA ASN A 353 -10.86 -32.97 -13.01
C ASN A 353 -9.73 -34.00 -12.85
N GLU A 354 -9.44 -34.78 -13.88
CA GLU A 354 -8.38 -35.81 -13.86
C GLU A 354 -8.47 -36.73 -12.62
N ASP A 355 -7.42 -36.78 -11.80
CA ASP A 355 -7.33 -37.56 -10.56
C ASP A 355 -7.88 -36.82 -9.33
N ASP A 356 -8.37 -35.59 -9.46
CA ASP A 356 -8.76 -34.76 -8.32
C ASP A 356 -9.91 -35.39 -7.53
N PHE A 357 -10.79 -36.12 -8.21
CA PHE A 357 -11.86 -36.87 -7.57
C PHE A 357 -11.31 -37.93 -6.60
N VAL A 358 -10.33 -38.72 -7.06
CA VAL A 358 -9.68 -39.80 -6.29
C VAL A 358 -8.78 -39.23 -5.18
N LYS A 359 -8.15 -38.08 -5.43
CA LYS A 359 -7.22 -37.42 -4.49
C LYS A 359 -7.89 -36.44 -3.52
N ASN A 360 -9.22 -36.33 -3.55
CA ASN A 360 -9.98 -35.36 -2.75
C ASN A 360 -9.55 -33.89 -2.96
N LEU A 361 -9.16 -33.56 -4.19
CA LEU A 361 -8.84 -32.20 -4.60
C LEU A 361 -10.04 -31.57 -5.31
N ILE A 362 -10.01 -30.25 -5.41
CA ILE A 362 -10.93 -29.40 -6.17
C ILE A 362 -10.07 -28.47 -7.02
N THR A 363 -10.34 -28.43 -8.31
CA THR A 363 -9.75 -27.43 -9.23
C THR A 363 -10.66 -26.21 -9.26
N ILE A 364 -10.09 -25.03 -8.99
CA ILE A 364 -10.76 -23.74 -9.11
C ILE A 364 -10.10 -23.01 -10.27
N LEU A 365 -10.85 -22.77 -11.34
CA LEU A 365 -10.43 -22.08 -12.56
C LEU A 365 -11.03 -20.67 -12.55
N ALA A 366 -10.20 -19.67 -12.82
CA ALA A 366 -10.67 -18.32 -13.13
C ALA A 366 -10.33 -17.99 -14.58
N GLU A 367 -11.33 -17.56 -15.35
CA GLU A 367 -11.17 -17.19 -16.76
C GLU A 367 -11.96 -15.93 -17.12
N GLU A 368 -11.42 -15.16 -18.07
CA GLU A 368 -12.03 -13.99 -18.69
C GLU A 368 -11.69 -14.02 -20.18
N ARG A 369 -12.59 -13.49 -21.00
CA ARG A 369 -12.38 -13.36 -22.44
C ARG A 369 -12.62 -11.93 -22.86
N GLY A 370 -11.65 -11.35 -23.55
CA GLY A 370 -11.75 -9.99 -24.05
C GLY A 370 -10.79 -9.72 -25.20
N THR A 371 -10.91 -8.53 -25.78
CA THR A 371 -9.98 -8.02 -26.78
C THR A 371 -9.74 -6.53 -26.62
N LEU A 372 -8.58 -6.07 -27.07
CA LEU A 372 -8.25 -4.66 -27.15
C LEU A 372 -8.32 -4.22 -28.61
N ALA A 373 -9.16 -3.24 -28.90
CA ALA A 373 -9.17 -2.56 -30.20
C ALA A 373 -8.47 -1.21 -30.05
N VAL A 374 -7.42 -1.00 -30.84
CA VAL A 374 -6.71 0.28 -30.92
C VAL A 374 -7.10 0.93 -32.24
N TYR A 375 -8.02 1.89 -32.17
CA TYR A 375 -8.53 2.57 -33.36
C TYR A 375 -7.49 3.44 -34.03
N ARG A 376 -6.59 4.04 -33.23
CA ARG A 376 -5.60 5.02 -33.68
C ARG A 376 -4.28 4.80 -32.95
N PRO A 377 -3.32 4.10 -33.58
CA PRO A 377 -1.99 3.91 -33.01
C PRO A 377 -1.23 5.24 -32.78
N GLU A 378 -1.49 6.24 -33.63
CA GLU A 378 -0.95 7.61 -33.55
C GLU A 378 -1.43 8.40 -32.33
N ALA A 379 -2.53 7.98 -31.69
CA ALA A 379 -3.03 8.60 -30.48
C ALA A 379 -2.21 8.21 -29.23
N PHE A 380 -1.26 7.27 -29.37
CA PHE A 380 -0.39 6.79 -28.32
C PHE A 380 1.07 7.04 -28.71
N ASN A 381 1.81 7.65 -27.81
CA ASN A 381 3.23 7.90 -27.94
C ASN A 381 3.97 7.15 -26.83
N THR A 382 4.91 6.30 -27.21
CA THR A 382 5.77 5.56 -26.28
C THR A 382 7.23 5.94 -26.51
N GLY A 383 8.00 6.06 -25.44
CA GLY A 383 9.40 6.39 -25.52
C GLY A 383 10.15 6.02 -24.25
N ASP A 384 11.47 6.06 -24.35
CA ASP A 384 12.36 5.96 -23.21
C ASP A 384 12.79 7.37 -22.80
N PHE A 385 12.84 7.63 -21.49
CA PHE A 385 13.46 8.81 -20.93
C PHE A 385 14.95 8.86 -21.18
N GLY A 386 15.60 7.73 -21.54
CA GLY A 386 17.03 7.55 -21.76
C GLY A 386 17.89 7.90 -20.54
N ASP A 387 19.22 7.86 -20.70
CA ASP A 387 20.18 8.39 -19.72
C ASP A 387 20.20 9.94 -19.74
N PHE A 388 19.04 10.59 -19.65
CA PHE A 388 18.93 12.05 -19.62
C PHE A 388 19.02 12.58 -18.17
N ASP A 389 19.76 11.85 -17.32
CA ASP A 389 20.20 12.33 -16.02
C ASP A 389 21.44 13.21 -16.22
N GLY A 390 21.20 14.51 -16.39
CA GLY A 390 22.11 15.62 -16.08
C GLY A 390 23.59 15.46 -16.45
N THR A 391 23.96 16.07 -17.58
CA THR A 391 25.21 16.86 -17.63
C THR A 391 24.89 18.33 -17.48
#